data_AF-A0A6A4KNK1-F1
#
_entry.id   AF-A0A6A4KNK1-F1
#
_cell.length_a   1.000
_cell.length_b   1.000
_cell.length_c   1.000
_cell.angle_alpha   90.00
_cell.angle_beta   90.00
_cell.angle_gamma   90.00
#
_symmetry.space_group_name_H-M   'P 1'
#
loop_
_entity.id
_entity.type
_entity.pdbx_description
1 polymer ?
#
loop_
_entity_poly.entity_id
_entity_poly.type
_entity_poly.pdbx_seq_one_letter_code
_entity_poly.pdbx_strand_id
1 'polypeptide(L)'
;MNYTRNNTQSDKCKVSHFLKGSLLSATYGLRHVGSEALPEGIVVQTSNLEMRPLWGPVEKNNNSKPSANLLAIAVGIKQKEIVNRIVEKFLVNGFVVMLFHYDGVVDEWCDLGWSSRVIHVSALDQTKWWFAKRFLHPDIAAEYDYIFLWDEDLGVENFDPERLV
;
A
#
# COMPACT_ATOMS: atom_id res chain seq x y z
N MET A 1 -15.79 -33.15 -30.36
CA MET A 1 -15.64 -33.39 -28.90
C MET A 1 -15.34 -32.06 -28.23
N ASN A 2 -16.27 -31.59 -27.39
CA ASN A 2 -16.18 -30.35 -26.63
C ASN A 2 -15.28 -30.57 -25.42
N TYR A 3 -14.29 -29.70 -25.20
CA TYR A 3 -13.66 -29.56 -23.89
C TYR A 3 -14.18 -28.27 -23.26
N THR A 4 -15.23 -28.43 -22.46
CA THR A 4 -15.85 -27.39 -21.65
C THR A 4 -14.88 -27.00 -20.54
N ARG A 5 -14.34 -25.78 -20.57
CA ARG A 5 -13.51 -25.22 -19.50
C ARG A 5 -14.41 -24.35 -18.61
N ASN A 6 -14.94 -24.94 -17.55
CA ASN A 6 -15.67 -24.21 -16.52
C ASN A 6 -14.72 -23.80 -15.38
N ASN A 7 -14.53 -22.47 -15.27
CA ASN A 7 -14.65 -21.64 -14.08
C ASN A 7 -13.81 -21.97 -12.81
N THR A 8 -13.01 -21.03 -12.31
CA THR A 8 -13.28 -20.35 -11.01
C THR A 8 -12.27 -19.25 -10.65
N GLN A 9 -12.84 -18.16 -10.11
CA GLN A 9 -12.27 -17.14 -9.24
C GLN A 9 -11.30 -16.09 -9.83
N SER A 10 -11.90 -14.97 -10.26
CA SER A 10 -11.24 -13.66 -10.31
C SER A 10 -10.52 -13.39 -8.99
N ASP A 11 -9.21 -13.16 -9.07
CA ASP A 11 -8.38 -12.63 -7.99
C ASP A 11 -8.87 -11.24 -7.62
N LYS A 12 -9.85 -11.18 -6.70
CA LYS A 12 -10.27 -9.93 -6.07
C LYS A 12 -9.04 -9.23 -5.50
N CYS A 13 -8.92 -7.91 -5.73
CA CYS A 13 -7.94 -7.09 -5.04
C CYS A 13 -8.04 -7.42 -3.54
N LYS A 14 -6.96 -7.93 -2.96
CA LYS A 14 -6.97 -8.41 -1.56
C LYS A 14 -6.92 -7.19 -0.64
N VAL A 15 -8.09 -6.60 -0.41
CA VAL A 15 -8.27 -5.46 0.48
C VAL A 15 -8.19 -5.94 1.93
N SER A 16 -7.22 -5.45 2.68
CA SER A 16 -7.23 -5.58 4.14
C SER A 16 -8.15 -4.50 4.72
N HIS A 17 -9.33 -4.90 5.19
CA HIS A 17 -10.21 -4.01 5.94
C HIS A 17 -9.61 -3.75 7.32
N PHE A 18 -9.11 -2.54 7.56
CA PHE A 18 -8.64 -2.13 8.88
C PHE A 18 -9.84 -1.74 9.75
N LEU A 19 -10.29 -2.65 10.62
CA LEU A 19 -11.33 -2.37 11.62
C LEU A 19 -10.71 -1.51 12.74
N LYS A 20 -11.34 -0.35 13.03
CA LYS A 20 -10.97 0.53 14.15
C LYS A 20 -11.15 -0.22 15.48
N GLY A 21 -10.04 -0.52 16.17
CA GLY A 21 -10.05 -0.97 17.55
C GLY A 21 -10.42 0.18 18.50
N SER A 22 -11.39 -0.07 19.38
CA SER A 22 -11.80 0.85 20.46
C SER A 22 -10.77 0.83 21.58
N LEU A 23 -10.33 2.02 22.03
CA LEU A 23 -9.44 2.21 23.18
C LEU A 23 -10.25 2.10 24.48
N LEU A 24 -9.93 1.10 25.31
CA LEU A 24 -10.33 1.06 26.72
C LEU A 24 -9.13 1.39 27.60
N SER A 25 -9.38 2.26 28.58
CA SER A 25 -8.41 2.88 29.48
C SER A 25 -7.72 1.88 30.41
N ALA A 26 -6.44 2.13 30.69
CA ALA A 26 -5.55 1.33 31.52
C ALA A 26 -5.85 1.43 33.02
N THR A 27 -5.77 0.29 33.73
CA THR A 27 -5.57 0.23 35.18
C THR A 27 -4.22 -0.43 35.48
N TYR A 28 -3.51 0.16 36.44
CA TYR A 28 -2.15 -0.18 36.83
C TYR A 28 -1.97 -1.64 37.28
N GLY A 29 -0.93 -2.27 36.72
CA GLY A 29 -0.18 -3.34 37.38
C GLY A 29 -0.74 -4.75 37.26
N LEU A 30 -0.54 -5.41 36.11
CA LEU A 30 -0.34 -6.86 35.92
C LEU A 30 0.00 -7.07 34.44
N ARG A 31 1.19 -7.61 34.12
CA ARG A 31 1.46 -8.08 32.74
C ARG A 31 0.53 -9.27 32.49
N HIS A 32 -0.51 -9.06 31.69
CA HIS A 32 -1.42 -10.12 31.28
C HIS A 32 -0.65 -11.21 30.54
N VAL A 33 -1.00 -12.48 30.76
CA VAL A 33 -0.49 -13.60 29.98
C VAL A 33 -0.77 -13.31 28.49
N GLY A 34 0.28 -13.27 27.67
CA GLY A 34 0.21 -12.80 26.27
C GLY A 34 0.73 -11.37 26.03
N SER A 35 1.18 -10.65 27.05
CA SER A 35 1.93 -9.38 26.93
C SER A 35 3.45 -9.56 26.88
N GLU A 36 3.91 -10.80 26.75
CA GLU A 36 5.32 -11.13 26.57
C GLU A 36 5.82 -10.57 25.23
N ALA A 37 7.08 -10.11 25.21
CA ALA A 37 7.70 -9.68 23.97
C ALA A 37 7.72 -10.85 22.99
N LEU A 38 7.50 -10.58 21.70
CA LEU A 38 7.61 -11.59 20.67
C LEU A 38 8.99 -12.26 20.74
N PRO A 39 9.06 -13.59 20.56
CA PRO A 39 10.32 -14.33 20.53
C PRO A 39 11.40 -13.65 19.69
N GLU A 40 12.64 -13.68 20.19
CA GLU A 40 13.79 -13.16 19.45
C GLU A 40 13.87 -13.82 18.06
N GLY A 41 14.05 -13.00 17.03
CA GLY A 41 14.04 -13.44 15.63
C GLY A 41 12.69 -13.33 14.92
N ILE A 42 11.58 -13.05 15.63
CA ILE A 42 10.30 -12.68 14.99
C ILE A 42 10.28 -11.18 14.66
N VAL A 43 10.81 -10.35 15.56
CA VAL A 43 10.92 -8.90 15.35
C VAL A 43 12.24 -8.60 14.68
N VAL A 44 12.17 -8.03 13.48
CA VAL A 44 13.32 -7.55 12.71
C VAL A 44 13.22 -6.03 12.63
N GLN A 45 14.35 -5.34 12.80
CA GLN A 45 14.39 -3.87 12.76
C GLN A 45 14.04 -3.31 11.38
N THR A 46 14.35 -4.04 10.31
CA THR A 46 14.16 -3.61 8.93
C THR A 46 13.26 -4.56 8.16
N SER A 47 12.48 -4.00 7.24
CA SER A 47 11.66 -4.74 6.28
C SER A 47 12.34 -4.70 4.92
N ASN A 48 12.12 -5.72 4.09
CA ASN A 48 12.60 -5.70 2.70
C ASN A 48 11.64 -4.94 1.75
N LEU A 49 10.55 -4.37 2.28
CA LEU A 49 9.52 -3.57 1.58
C LEU A 49 8.84 -4.23 0.37
N GLU A 50 9.09 -5.51 0.12
CA GLU A 50 8.44 -6.25 -0.95
C GLU A 50 7.03 -6.65 -0.56
N MET A 51 6.08 -6.54 -1.51
CA MET A 51 4.76 -7.11 -1.33
C MET A 51 4.84 -8.63 -1.25
N ARG A 52 4.42 -9.18 -0.11
CA ARG A 52 4.37 -10.62 0.12
C ARG A 52 2.93 -11.07 0.34
N PRO A 53 2.53 -12.23 -0.20
CA PRO A 53 1.23 -12.79 0.12
C PRO A 53 1.16 -13.14 1.62
N LEU A 54 0.00 -12.93 2.24
CA LEU A 54 -0.24 -13.29 3.64
C LEU A 54 -0.19 -14.80 3.90
N TRP A 55 -0.41 -15.60 2.85
CA TRP A 55 -0.47 -17.06 2.90
C TRP A 55 0.13 -17.64 1.63
N GLY A 56 0.77 -18.80 1.77
CA GLY A 56 1.40 -19.51 0.67
C GLY A 56 2.91 -19.31 0.59
N PRO A 57 3.58 -20.06 -0.30
CA PRO A 57 5.03 -19.98 -0.45
C PRO A 57 5.43 -18.61 -1.00
N VAL A 58 6.45 -18.01 -0.38
CA VAL A 58 7.09 -16.78 -0.86
C VAL A 58 8.26 -17.20 -1.74
N GLU A 59 8.24 -16.80 -3.01
CA GLU A 59 9.39 -16.99 -3.89
C GLU A 59 10.54 -16.12 -3.40
N LYS A 60 11.72 -16.73 -3.22
CA LYS A 60 12.92 -16.00 -2.83
C LYS A 60 13.47 -15.29 -4.05
N ASN A 61 13.21 -13.99 -4.14
CA ASN A 61 13.92 -13.13 -5.08
C ASN A 61 15.31 -12.83 -4.52
N ASN A 62 16.35 -13.28 -5.21
CA ASN A 62 17.76 -13.07 -4.82
C ASN A 62 18.34 -11.75 -5.38
N ASN A 63 17.49 -10.85 -5.88
CA ASN A 63 17.96 -9.59 -6.43
C ASN A 63 18.37 -8.64 -5.30
N SER A 64 19.53 -8.00 -5.44
CA SER A 64 19.97 -6.89 -4.60
C SER A 64 18.85 -5.86 -4.46
N LYS A 65 18.56 -5.39 -3.24
CA LYS A 65 17.53 -4.37 -2.94
C LYS A 65 17.61 -3.26 -4.01
N PRO A 66 16.62 -3.12 -4.91
CA PRO A 66 16.55 -1.93 -5.74
C PRO A 66 16.28 -0.74 -4.81
N SER A 67 16.98 0.37 -5.07
CA SER A 67 16.59 1.70 -4.61
C SER A 67 15.12 1.90 -4.98
N ALA A 68 14.25 1.91 -3.97
CA ALA A 68 12.82 2.02 -4.19
C ALA A 68 12.42 3.48 -4.03
N ASN A 69 11.65 3.98 -4.99
CA ASN A 69 10.98 5.28 -4.86
C ASN A 69 9.50 5.05 -4.58
N LEU A 70 8.88 5.91 -3.76
CA LEU A 70 7.49 5.78 -3.36
C LEU A 70 6.65 6.97 -3.86
N LEU A 71 5.54 6.68 -4.52
CA LEU A 71 4.43 7.61 -4.68
C LEU A 71 3.35 7.27 -3.66
N ALA A 72 3.04 8.19 -2.76
CA ALA A 72 1.91 8.13 -1.85
C ALA A 72 0.90 9.21 -2.24
N ILE A 73 -0.29 8.82 -2.70
CA ILE A 73 -1.28 9.74 -3.26
C ILE A 73 -2.64 9.56 -2.59
N ALA A 74 -3.27 10.67 -2.20
CA ALA A 74 -4.68 10.68 -1.80
C ALA A 74 -5.56 10.52 -3.04
N VAL A 75 -6.58 9.66 -2.95
CA VAL A 75 -7.44 9.34 -4.10
C VAL A 75 -8.90 9.22 -3.70
N GLY A 76 -9.75 9.67 -4.63
CA GLY A 76 -11.17 9.43 -4.61
C GLY A 76 -11.65 8.98 -5.99
N ILE A 77 -12.70 8.17 -6.02
CA ILE A 77 -13.22 7.54 -7.23
C ILE A 77 -13.66 8.54 -8.28
N LYS A 78 -14.05 9.75 -7.88
CA LYS A 78 -14.42 10.85 -8.78
C LYS A 78 -13.25 11.34 -9.66
N GLN A 79 -12.00 11.06 -9.26
CA GLN A 79 -10.80 11.48 -9.96
C GLN A 79 -10.04 10.28 -10.58
N LYS A 80 -10.73 9.14 -10.74
CA LYS A 80 -10.12 7.87 -11.16
C LYS A 80 -9.32 7.98 -12.45
N GLU A 81 -9.80 8.72 -13.45
CA GLU A 81 -9.14 8.88 -14.75
C GLU A 81 -7.82 9.65 -14.62
N ILE A 82 -7.81 10.71 -13.81
CA ILE A 82 -6.60 11.50 -13.55
C ILE A 82 -5.59 10.62 -12.83
N VAL A 83 -6.01 9.97 -11.74
CA VAL A 83 -5.16 9.07 -10.96
C VAL A 83 -4.62 7.92 -11.82
N ASN A 84 -5.41 7.36 -12.74
CA ASN A 84 -4.95 6.31 -13.65
C ASN A 84 -3.71 6.76 -14.44
N ARG A 85 -3.74 7.97 -15.03
CA ARG A 85 -2.61 8.54 -15.77
C ARG A 85 -1.38 8.74 -14.89
N ILE A 86 -1.58 9.16 -13.64
CA ILE A 86 -0.49 9.34 -12.66
C ILE A 86 0.14 7.98 -12.35
N VAL A 87 -0.66 7.01 -11.92
CA VAL A 87 -0.18 5.70 -11.47
C VAL A 87 0.55 4.96 -12.59
N GLU A 88 0.00 4.96 -13.81
CA GLU A 88 0.66 4.35 -14.98
C GLU A 88 2.05 4.96 -15.21
N LYS A 89 2.17 6.29 -15.16
CA LYS A 89 3.44 6.98 -15.36
C LYS A 89 4.46 6.62 -14.30
N PHE A 90 4.07 6.59 -13.02
CA PHE A 90 4.99 6.28 -11.93
C PHE A 90 5.40 4.81 -11.91
N LEU A 91 4.48 3.89 -12.20
CA LEU A 91 4.78 2.46 -12.28
C LEU A 91 5.79 2.12 -13.39
N VAL A 92 5.67 2.77 -14.56
CA VAL A 92 6.64 2.59 -15.65
C VAL A 92 8.04 3.05 -15.24
N ASN A 93 8.13 4.08 -14.39
CA ASN A 93 9.39 4.60 -13.84
C ASN A 93 9.88 3.86 -12.58
N GLY A 94 9.33 2.68 -12.28
CA GLY A 94 9.80 1.82 -11.19
C GLY A 94 9.42 2.26 -9.78
N PHE A 95 8.41 3.14 -9.63
CA PHE A 95 7.94 3.56 -8.32
C PHE A 95 7.02 2.50 -7.70
N VAL A 96 7.17 2.31 -6.39
CA VAL A 96 6.12 1.73 -5.56
C VAL A 96 5.02 2.77 -5.44
N VAL A 97 3.76 2.35 -5.58
CA VAL A 97 2.60 3.24 -5.49
C VAL A 97 1.72 2.83 -4.32
N MET A 98 1.33 3.81 -3.52
CA MET A 98 0.44 3.68 -2.38
C MET A 98 -0.72 4.66 -2.54
N LEU A 99 -1.94 4.12 -2.59
CA LEU A 99 -3.18 4.87 -2.75
C LEU A 99 -3.89 5.00 -1.41
N PHE A 100 -4.17 6.25 -1.02
CA PHE A 100 -4.94 6.59 0.18
C PHE A 100 -6.39 6.91 -0.20
N HIS A 101 -7.27 5.91 -0.10
CA HIS A 101 -8.70 6.02 -0.40
C HIS A 101 -9.42 6.69 0.77
N TYR A 102 -9.69 7.98 0.65
CA TYR A 102 -10.43 8.74 1.67
C TYR A 102 -11.95 8.54 1.57
N ASP A 103 -12.44 8.11 0.41
CA ASP A 103 -13.86 7.88 0.13
C ASP A 103 -14.32 6.44 0.46
N GLY A 104 -13.39 5.58 0.85
CA GLY A 104 -13.68 4.19 1.18
C GLY A 104 -13.82 3.25 -0.02
N VAL A 105 -13.75 3.77 -1.25
CA VAL A 105 -14.07 3.02 -2.47
C VAL A 105 -12.81 2.38 -3.03
N VAL A 106 -12.58 1.10 -2.73
CA VAL A 106 -11.41 0.34 -3.23
C VAL A 106 -11.80 -0.60 -4.38
N ASP A 107 -12.95 -1.26 -4.28
CA ASP A 107 -13.37 -2.29 -5.23
C ASP A 107 -13.50 -1.75 -6.66
N GLU A 108 -13.93 -0.51 -6.82
CA GLU A 108 -14.07 0.12 -8.13
C GLU A 108 -12.74 0.38 -8.83
N TRP A 109 -11.59 0.27 -8.17
CA TRP A 109 -10.27 0.39 -8.79
C TRP A 109 -9.75 -0.93 -9.36
N CYS A 110 -10.41 -2.06 -9.04
CA CYS A 110 -9.95 -3.40 -9.41
C CYS A 110 -10.04 -3.69 -10.92
N ASP A 111 -10.79 -2.89 -11.68
CA ASP A 111 -10.88 -2.97 -13.13
C ASP A 111 -9.60 -2.48 -13.83
N LEU A 112 -8.78 -1.68 -13.14
CA LEU A 112 -7.49 -1.23 -13.64
C LEU A 112 -6.44 -2.32 -13.47
N GLY A 113 -5.78 -2.70 -14.58
CA GLY A 113 -4.83 -3.83 -14.60
C GLY A 113 -3.60 -3.65 -13.69
N TRP A 114 -3.34 -2.44 -13.19
CA TRP A 114 -2.29 -2.18 -12.20
C TRP A 114 -2.76 -2.25 -10.74
N SER A 115 -4.06 -2.35 -10.44
CA SER A 115 -4.56 -2.29 -9.05
C SER A 115 -3.96 -3.38 -8.16
N SER A 116 -3.70 -4.57 -8.69
CA SER A 116 -3.04 -5.65 -7.94
C SER A 116 -1.55 -5.42 -7.66
N ARG A 117 -0.92 -4.43 -8.31
CA ARG A 117 0.50 -4.09 -8.21
C ARG A 117 0.77 -2.89 -7.30
N VAL A 118 -0.26 -2.28 -6.72
CA VAL A 118 -0.13 -1.10 -5.85
C VAL A 118 -0.70 -1.38 -4.47
N ILE A 119 -0.29 -0.58 -3.49
CA ILE A 119 -0.76 -0.69 -2.12
C ILE A 119 -2.02 0.15 -1.95
N HIS A 120 -3.14 -0.47 -1.60
CA HIS A 120 -4.39 0.23 -1.31
C HIS A 120 -4.56 0.37 0.21
N VAL A 121 -4.74 1.59 0.69
CA VAL A 121 -5.07 1.89 2.09
C VAL A 121 -6.36 2.71 2.10
N SER A 122 -7.35 2.27 2.85
CA SER A 122 -8.67 2.90 2.85
C SER A 122 -9.10 3.28 4.26
N ALA A 123 -9.52 4.53 4.42
CA ALA A 123 -10.09 5.04 5.66
C ALA A 123 -11.03 6.21 5.35
N LEU A 124 -12.32 6.00 5.64
CA LEU A 124 -13.37 6.98 5.40
C LEU A 124 -13.10 8.32 6.10
N ASP A 125 -13.27 9.40 5.34
CA ASP A 125 -13.22 10.80 5.78
C ASP A 125 -11.91 11.17 6.49
N GLN A 126 -10.78 10.57 6.06
CA GLN A 126 -9.46 10.92 6.56
C GLN A 126 -8.69 11.79 5.58
N THR A 127 -7.88 12.71 6.10
CA THR A 127 -7.04 13.60 5.28
C THR A 127 -5.78 12.88 4.82
N LYS A 128 -5.16 13.36 3.74
CA LYS A 128 -3.85 12.88 3.25
C LYS A 128 -2.81 12.78 4.38
N TRP A 129 -2.71 13.80 5.21
CA TRP A 129 -1.78 13.85 6.35
C TRP A 129 -2.09 12.78 7.41
N TRP A 130 -3.35 12.42 7.59
CA TRP A 130 -3.73 11.36 8.53
C TRP A 130 -3.17 10.00 8.11
N PHE A 131 -3.20 9.71 6.80
CA PHE A 131 -2.58 8.51 6.23
C PHE A 131 -1.07 8.56 6.32
N ALA A 132 -0.44 9.64 5.83
CA ALA A 132 1.01 9.79 5.85
C ALA A 132 1.59 9.57 7.25
N LYS A 133 0.99 10.19 8.28
CA LYS A 133 1.43 10.02 9.68
C LYS A 133 1.39 8.57 10.18
N ARG A 134 0.52 7.73 9.63
CA ARG A 134 0.31 6.34 10.08
C ARG A 134 1.05 5.31 9.24
N PHE A 135 1.20 5.57 7.94
CA PHE A 135 1.73 4.60 6.98
C PHE A 135 3.13 4.96 6.48
N LEU A 136 3.58 6.21 6.66
CA LEU A 136 4.96 6.65 6.36
C LEU A 136 5.75 6.86 7.65
N HIS A 137 5.89 5.78 8.44
CA HIS A 137 6.76 5.80 9.63
C HIS A 137 8.22 6.03 9.21
N PRO A 138 9.06 6.75 9.99
CA PRO A 138 10.46 7.00 9.64
C PRO A 138 11.24 5.74 9.24
N ASP A 139 11.02 4.62 9.93
CA ASP A 139 11.69 3.34 9.62
C ASP A 139 11.30 2.75 8.25
N ILE A 140 10.12 3.12 7.73
CA ILE A 140 9.66 2.73 6.40
C ILE A 140 10.13 3.77 5.38
N ALA A 141 10.00 5.05 5.71
CA ALA A 141 10.34 6.15 4.84
C ALA A 141 11.85 6.21 4.54
N ALA A 142 12.70 5.87 5.51
CA ALA A 142 14.16 5.88 5.38
C ALA A 142 14.71 4.81 4.42
N GLU A 143 13.90 3.83 4.03
CA GLU A 143 14.28 2.78 3.09
C GLU A 143 13.92 3.14 1.63
N TYR A 144 13.20 4.25 1.40
CA TYR A 144 12.95 4.80 0.07
C TYR A 144 13.91 5.98 -0.20
N ASP A 145 14.45 6.07 -1.41
CA ASP A 145 15.35 7.18 -1.76
C ASP A 145 14.56 8.49 -1.92
N TYR A 146 13.39 8.42 -2.54
CA TYR A 146 12.47 9.53 -2.70
C TYR A 146 11.04 9.13 -2.39
N ILE A 147 10.31 10.04 -1.72
CA ILE A 147 8.88 9.90 -1.43
C ILE A 147 8.13 11.10 -2.00
N PHE A 148 7.25 10.85 -2.95
CA PHE A 148 6.28 11.83 -3.44
C PHE A 148 4.98 11.70 -2.67
N LEU A 149 4.65 12.72 -1.87
CA LEU A 149 3.34 12.83 -1.26
C LEU A 149 2.45 13.70 -2.14
N TRP A 150 1.63 13.06 -2.96
CA TRP A 150 0.88 13.70 -4.05
C TRP A 150 -0.60 13.93 -3.68
N ASP A 151 -1.22 14.92 -4.29
CA ASP A 151 -2.66 15.21 -4.17
C ASP A 151 -3.37 14.83 -5.47
N GLU A 152 -4.61 14.36 -5.42
CA GLU A 152 -5.33 13.99 -6.64
C GLU A 152 -5.59 15.19 -7.58
N ASP A 153 -5.66 16.40 -7.01
CA ASP A 153 -5.89 17.65 -7.73
C ASP A 153 -4.67 18.13 -8.53
N LEU A 154 -3.50 17.48 -8.36
CA LEU A 154 -2.24 17.85 -9.01
C LEU A 154 -2.03 17.02 -10.28
N GLY A 155 -2.20 17.66 -11.44
CA GLY A 155 -1.93 17.02 -12.74
C GLY A 155 -0.46 16.66 -12.97
N VAL A 156 -0.21 15.65 -13.81
CA VAL A 156 1.14 15.14 -14.16
C VAL A 156 1.62 15.51 -15.56
N GLU A 157 0.92 16.42 -16.23
CA GLU A 157 1.13 16.73 -17.65
C GLU A 157 2.53 17.33 -17.91
N ASN A 158 3.05 18.10 -16.95
CA ASN A 158 4.37 18.72 -17.03
C ASN A 158 5.38 18.15 -16.01
N PHE A 159 4.99 17.15 -15.21
CA PHE A 159 5.85 16.61 -14.15
C PHE A 159 6.59 15.36 -14.64
N ASP A 160 7.90 15.35 -14.51
CA ASP A 160 8.74 14.20 -14.89
C ASP A 160 9.45 13.66 -13.64
N PRO A 161 9.07 12.49 -13.11
CA PRO A 161 9.66 11.95 -11.90
C PRO A 161 11.15 11.62 -12.07
N GLU A 162 11.61 11.28 -13.28
CA GLU A 162 13.02 10.96 -13.54
C GLU A 162 13.95 12.16 -13.36
N ARG A 163 13.42 13.40 -13.45
CA ARG A 163 14.24 14.61 -13.25
C ARG A 163 14.62 14.87 -11.79
N LEU A 164 14.01 14.14 -10.87
CA LEU A 164 14.20 14.30 -9.43
C LEU A 164 14.86 13.10 -8.76
N VAL A 165 15.06 11.99 -9.50
CA VAL A 165 15.69 10.76 -9.02
C VAL A 165 17.16 10.75 -9.34
#